data_AF-A0A968AAV3-F1
#
_entry.id   AF-A0A968AAV3-F1
#
_cell.length_a   1.000
_cell.length_b   1.000
_cell.length_c   1.000
_cell.angle_alpha   90.00
_cell.angle_beta   90.00
_cell.angle_gamma   90.00
#
_symmetry.space_group_name_H-M   'P 1'
#
loop_
_entity.id
_entity.type
_entity.pdbx_description
1 polymer ?
#
loop_
_entity_poly.entity_id
_entity_poly.type
_entity_poly.pdbx_seq_one_letter_code
_entity_poly.pdbx_strand_id
1 'polypeptide(L)' 'MNGRDFVLPDDVKALAESALCHRVILGPAARLRDLDAAEVIREIIGNLAVPGGDLTRGN' A
#
# COMPACT_ATOMS: atom_id res chain seq x y z
N MET A 1 16.54 8.30 1.24
CA MET A 1 15.45 9.31 1.13
C MET A 1 16.03 10.58 0.53
N ASN A 2 15.36 11.14 -0.46
CA ASN A 2 15.95 11.93 -1.56
C ASN A 2 16.32 13.38 -1.23
N GLY A 3 16.67 13.69 0.02
CA GLY A 3 17.06 15.05 0.44
C GLY A 3 15.97 16.11 0.28
N ARG A 4 14.69 15.69 0.19
CA ARG A 4 13.51 16.56 0.13
C ARG A 4 12.98 16.82 1.54
N ASP A 5 12.51 18.05 1.80
CA ASP A 5 11.86 18.43 3.06
C ASP A 5 10.37 18.00 3.14
N PHE A 6 9.89 17.26 2.14
CA PHE A 6 8.51 16.79 2.05
C PHE A 6 8.46 15.34 1.56
N VAL A 7 7.38 14.66 1.94
CA VAL A 7 7.12 13.26 1.60
C VAL A 7 6.17 13.20 0.40
N LEU A 8 6.49 12.35 -0.57
CA LEU A 8 5.60 12.03 -1.68
C LEU A 8 4.80 10.75 -1.37
N PRO A 9 3.61 10.57 -1.97
CA PRO A 9 2.84 9.34 -1.84
C PRO A 9 3.66 8.08 -2.15
N ASP A 10 4.55 8.14 -3.15
CA ASP A 10 5.42 7.01 -3.51
C ASP A 10 6.41 6.63 -2.41
N ASP A 11 6.88 7.60 -1.62
CA ASP A 11 7.75 7.32 -0.47
C ASP A 11 6.99 6.51 0.59
N VAL A 12 5.70 6.78 0.78
CA VAL A 12 4.83 6.03 1.70
C VAL A 12 4.53 4.64 1.14
N LYS A 13 4.17 4.55 -0.15
CA LYS A 13 3.88 3.27 -0.81
C LYS A 13 5.09 2.32 -0.77
N ALA A 14 6.30 2.84 -0.96
CA ALA A 14 7.53 2.05 -0.89
C ALA A 14 7.77 1.43 0.49
N LEU A 15 7.29 2.05 1.57
CA LEU A 15 7.46 1.56 2.94
C LEU A 15 6.27 0.72 3.43
N ALA A 16 5.11 0.83 2.78
CA ALA A 16 3.85 0.27 3.24
C ALA A 16 3.92 -1.24 3.49
N GLU A 17 4.53 -2.01 2.59
CA GLU A 17 4.69 -3.45 2.77
C GLU A 17 5.49 -3.77 4.04
N SER A 18 6.74 -3.32 4.11
CA SER A 18 7.62 -3.59 5.25
C SER A 18 7.07 -3.09 6.59
N ALA A 19 6.32 -1.97 6.59
CA ALA A 19 5.76 -1.39 7.80
C ALA A 19 4.46 -2.07 8.27
N LEU A 20 3.67 -2.65 7.36
CA LEU A 20 2.31 -3.11 7.65
C LEU A 20 2.13 -4.62 7.67
N CYS A 21 2.94 -5.40 6.93
CA CYS A 21 2.70 -6.85 6.77
C CYS A 21 2.64 -7.59 8.10
N HIS A 22 3.54 -7.28 9.03
CA HIS A 22 3.61 -7.91 10.34
C HIS A 22 2.53 -7.40 11.33
N ARG A 23 1.75 -6.39 10.93
CA ARG A 23 0.67 -5.79 11.74
C ARG A 23 -0.73 -6.28 11.32
N VAL A 24 -0.83 -7.03 10.24
CA VAL A 24 -2.10 -7.55 9.73
C VAL A 24 -2.33 -8.96 10.29
N ILE A 25 -3.48 -9.15 10.90
CA ILE A 25 -3.94 -10.47 11.35
C ILE A 25 -4.94 -10.99 10.34
N LEU A 26 -4.58 -12.04 9.61
CA LEU A 26 -5.47 -12.67 8.64
C LEU A 26 -6.55 -13.50 9.34
N GLY A 27 -7.76 -13.47 8.80
CA GLY A 27 -8.84 -14.34 9.24
C GLY A 27 -8.60 -15.82 8.85
N PRO A 28 -9.27 -16.79 9.50
CA PRO A 28 -9.10 -18.22 9.20
C PRO A 28 -9.32 -18.57 7.72
N ALA A 29 -10.32 -17.97 7.09
CA ALA A 29 -10.64 -18.21 5.67
C ALA A 29 -9.52 -17.75 4.71
N ALA A 30 -8.73 -16.74 5.09
CA ALA A 30 -7.60 -16.28 4.29
C ALA A 30 -6.42 -17.23 4.39
N ARG A 31 -6.13 -17.75 5.59
CA ARG A 31 -5.10 -18.79 5.79
C ARG A 31 -5.41 -20.09 5.03
N LEU A 32 -6.68 -20.50 5.00
CA LEU A 32 -7.11 -21.68 4.22
C LEU A 32 -6.91 -21.53 2.71
N ARG A 33 -6.74 -20.29 2.22
CA ARG A 33 -6.47 -19.97 0.82
C ARG A 33 -4.99 -19.63 0.57
N ASP A 34 -4.12 -19.94 1.52
CA ASP A 34 -2.68 -19.64 1.50
C ASP A 34 -2.38 -18.16 1.18
N LEU A 35 -3.26 -17.24 1.62
CA LEU A 35 -3.02 -15.82 1.48
C LEU A 35 -1.98 -15.35 2.49
N ASP A 36 -1.01 -14.57 2.00
CA ASP A 36 0.01 -13.90 2.81
C ASP A 36 -0.38 -12.43 3.06
N ALA A 37 0.00 -11.91 4.23
CA ALA A 37 -0.24 -10.51 4.58
C ALA A 37 0.51 -9.56 3.61
N ALA A 38 1.68 -9.97 3.10
CA ALA A 38 2.40 -9.17 2.12
C ALA A 38 1.69 -9.10 0.77
N GLU A 39 1.11 -10.21 0.32
CA GLU A 39 0.28 -10.26 -0.89
C GLU A 39 -0.90 -9.27 -0.77
N VAL A 40 -1.62 -9.32 0.34
CA VAL A 40 -2.77 -8.45 0.62
C VAL A 40 -2.37 -6.98 0.64
N ILE A 41 -1.27 -6.63 1.32
CA ILE A 41 -0.80 -5.24 1.39
C ILE A 41 -0.35 -4.74 0.02
N ARG A 42 0.38 -5.55 -0.77
CA ARG A 42 0.80 -5.18 -2.12
C ARG A 42 -0.41 -4.88 -3.01
N GLU A 43 -1.43 -5.73 -2.98
CA GLU A 43 -2.66 -5.55 -3.76
C GLU A 43 -3.38 -4.24 -3.39
N ILE A 44 -3.59 -4.01 -2.09
CA ILE A 44 -4.25 -2.79 -1.60
C ILE A 44 -3.50 -1.54 -2.04
N ILE A 45 -2.18 -1.50 -1.83
CA ILE A 45 -1.36 -0.33 -2.13
C ILE A 45 -1.24 -0.07 -3.64
N GLY A 46 -1.21 -1.14 -4.45
CA GLY A 46 -1.22 -1.06 -5.92
C GLY A 46 -2.53 -0.47 -6.47
N ASN A 47 -3.66 -0.83 -5.87
CA ASN A 47 -4.98 -0.39 -6.31
C ASN A 47 -5.42 0.96 -5.70
N LEU A 48 -4.79 1.40 -4.61
CA LEU A 48 -5.13 2.66 -3.95
C LEU A 48 -4.67 3.85 -4.79
N ALA A 49 -5.64 4.61 -5.31
CA ALA A 49 -5.39 5.84 -6.04
C ALA A 49 -4.72 6.89 -5.13
N VAL A 50 -3.78 7.65 -5.70
CA VAL A 50 -3.15 8.79 -5.03
C VAL A 50 -4.02 10.03 -5.26
N PRO A 51 -4.52 10.69 -4.18
CA PRO A 51 -5.29 11.92 -4.32
C PRO A 51 -4.51 12.99 -5.10
N GLY A 52 -5.14 13.62 -6.10
CA GLY A 52 -4.51 14.64 -6.94
C GLY A 52 -3.56 14.13 -8.03
N GLY A 53 -3.33 12.81 -8.13
CA GLY A 53 -2.53 12.19 -9.20
C GLY A 53 -3.34 11.89 -10.47
N ASP A 54 -4.66 12.03 -10.41
CA ASP A 54 -5.53 11.91 -11.58
C ASP A 54 -5.67 13.27 -12.27
N LEU A 55 -4.87 13.51 -13.30
CA LEU A 55 -4.98 14.69 -14.17
C LEU A 55 -6.27 14.68 -15.02
N THR A 56 -7.08 13.62 -14.97
CA THR A 56 -8.33 13.50 -15.75
C THR A 56 -9.59 13.88 -14.97
N ARG A 57 -9.50 14.08 -13.65
CA ARG A 57 -10.60 14.56 -12.79
C ARG A 57 -10.54 16.06 -12.48
N GLY A 58 -10.20 16.84 -13.49
CA GLY A 58 -10.24 18.30 -13.47
C GLY A 58 -11.05 18.84 -14.65
N ASN A 59 -12.36 18.58 -14.65
CA ASN A 59 -13.43 19.32 -15.34
C ASN A 59 -14.80 18.83 -14.85
#